data_AF-B8MC61-F1
#
_entry.id   AF-B8MC61-F1
#
_cell.length_a   1.000
_cell.length_b   1.000
_cell.length_c   1.000
_cell.angle_alpha   90.00
_cell.angle_beta   90.00
_cell.angle_gamma   90.00
#
_symmetry.space_group_name_H-M   'P 1'
#
loop_
_entity.id
_entity.type
_entity.pdbx_description
1 polymer ?
#
loop_
_entity_poly.entity_id
_entity_poly.type
_entity_poly.pdbx_seq_one_letter_code
_entity_poly.pdbx_strand_id
1 'polypeptide(L)'
;MTFSYDKDVGVGLKMMKSFASKMGVPLNFEGIPAGDVETRRAQFWKMVAIMPASKPSVLENIEIRDSTKKEGEEQPAPGPAVYHVHGGGLILGNIDLSAPPVIREVLATSVPVLTADYSLAPEKPPSNPGKRR
;
A
#
# COMPACT_ATOMS: atom_id res chain seq x y z
N MET A 1 -29.30 -10.04 1.85
CA MET A 1 -28.40 -11.21 1.75
C MET A 1 -27.61 -11.29 3.03
N THR A 2 -27.74 -12.38 3.80
CA THR A 2 -26.94 -12.61 5.00
C THR A 2 -25.56 -13.07 4.56
N PHE A 3 -24.55 -12.22 4.76
CA PHE A 3 -23.17 -12.58 4.54
C PHE A 3 -22.73 -13.58 5.62
N SER A 4 -22.26 -14.75 5.22
CA SER A 4 -21.72 -15.76 6.13
C SER A 4 -20.29 -16.06 5.69
N TYR A 5 -19.35 -15.99 6.62
CA TYR A 5 -17.95 -16.27 6.35
C TYR A 5 -17.73 -17.78 6.25
N ASP A 6 -16.75 -18.17 5.43
CA ASP A 6 -16.16 -19.49 5.55
C ASP A 6 -15.62 -19.70 6.98
N LYS A 7 -15.78 -20.91 7.52
CA LYS A 7 -15.38 -21.28 8.89
C LYS A 7 -13.89 -20.97 9.15
N ASP A 8 -13.03 -21.14 8.16
CA ASP A 8 -11.59 -20.95 8.29
C ASP A 8 -11.23 -19.46 8.33
N VAL A 9 -12.02 -18.62 7.63
CA VAL A 9 -11.93 -17.15 7.74
C VAL A 9 -12.30 -16.69 9.15
N GLY A 10 -13.35 -17.28 9.75
CA GLY A 10 -13.77 -16.97 11.12
C GLY A 10 -12.70 -17.29 12.17
N VAL A 11 -11.98 -18.42 12.00
CA VAL A 11 -10.86 -18.80 12.87
C VAL A 11 -9.67 -17.85 12.69
N GLY A 12 -9.31 -17.55 11.43
CA GLY A 12 -8.23 -16.61 11.12
C GLY A 12 -8.46 -15.22 11.72
N LEU A 13 -9.69 -14.70 11.66
CA LEU A 13 -10.04 -13.40 12.22
C LEU A 13 -9.86 -13.36 13.75
N LYS A 14 -10.24 -14.43 14.46
CA LYS A 14 -10.07 -14.56 15.91
C LYS A 14 -8.60 -14.62 16.29
N MET A 15 -7.79 -15.37 15.54
CA MET A 15 -6.35 -15.45 15.75
C MET A 15 -5.68 -14.09 15.57
N MET A 16 -6.03 -13.36 14.50
CA MET A 16 -5.49 -12.03 14.22
C MET A 16 -5.83 -11.04 15.33
N LYS A 17 -7.08 -11.00 15.80
CA LYS A 17 -7.49 -10.15 16.94
C LYS A 17 -6.70 -10.48 18.20
N SER A 18 -6.58 -11.77 18.53
CA SER A 18 -5.84 -12.21 19.72
C SER A 18 -4.35 -11.85 19.65
N PHE A 19 -3.72 -12.03 18.49
CA PHE A 19 -2.33 -11.66 18.26
C PHE A 19 -2.12 -10.15 18.40
N ALA A 20 -2.98 -9.34 17.75
CA ALA A 20 -2.88 -7.89 17.80
C ALA A 20 -3.05 -7.34 19.23
N SER A 21 -4.00 -7.89 20.00
CA SER A 21 -4.14 -7.58 21.43
C SER A 21 -2.89 -7.94 22.24
N LYS A 22 -2.27 -9.10 22.00
CA LYS A 22 -1.02 -9.51 22.67
C LYS A 22 0.16 -8.58 22.33
N MET A 23 0.18 -8.03 21.12
CA MET A 23 1.20 -7.07 20.67
C MET A 23 0.94 -5.64 21.15
N GLY A 24 -0.09 -5.41 21.97
CA GLY A 24 -0.45 -4.07 22.47
C GLY A 24 -1.11 -3.17 21.42
N VAL A 25 -1.55 -3.74 20.29
CA VAL A 25 -2.15 -3.00 19.18
C VAL A 25 -3.55 -3.56 18.90
N PRO A 26 -4.58 -3.18 19.68
CA PRO A 26 -5.92 -3.72 19.48
C PRO A 26 -6.48 -3.23 18.14
N LEU A 27 -6.73 -4.19 17.24
CA LEU A 27 -7.42 -3.95 15.97
C LEU A 27 -8.92 -4.00 16.20
N ASN A 28 -9.62 -2.92 15.86
CA ASN A 28 -11.08 -2.90 15.83
C ASN A 28 -11.56 -2.64 14.41
N PHE A 29 -12.20 -3.65 13.83
CA PHE A 29 -12.79 -3.57 12.49
C PHE A 29 -14.32 -3.54 12.53
N GLU A 30 -14.93 -3.63 13.72
CA GLU A 30 -16.37 -3.70 13.90
C GLU A 30 -16.93 -2.31 14.16
N GLY A 31 -18.10 -2.02 13.55
CA GLY A 31 -18.85 -0.81 13.84
C GLY A 31 -18.23 0.51 13.33
N ILE A 32 -17.16 0.47 12.53
CA ILE A 32 -16.63 1.69 11.90
C ILE A 32 -17.66 2.19 10.87
N PRO A 33 -18.29 3.38 11.08
CA PRO A 33 -19.31 3.89 10.17
C PRO A 33 -18.78 4.01 8.73
N ALA A 34 -19.65 3.86 7.73
CA ALA A 34 -19.28 4.14 6.35
C ALA A 34 -18.81 5.61 6.22
N GLY A 35 -17.71 5.85 5.50
CA GLY A 35 -17.16 7.20 5.31
C GLY A 35 -16.19 7.67 6.40
N ASP A 36 -16.09 6.98 7.54
CA ASP A 36 -15.07 7.27 8.56
C ASP A 36 -13.67 6.82 8.07
N VAL A 37 -13.02 7.68 7.31
CA VAL A 37 -11.72 7.42 6.69
C VAL A 37 -10.58 7.53 7.70
N GLU A 38 -10.70 8.43 8.67
CA GLU A 38 -9.69 8.65 9.70
C GLU A 38 -9.52 7.40 10.57
N THR A 39 -10.61 6.83 11.08
CA THR A 39 -10.55 5.59 11.87
C THR A 39 -10.01 4.43 11.04
N ARG A 40 -10.39 4.33 9.75
CA ARG A 40 -9.86 3.29 8.85
C ARG A 40 -8.34 3.41 8.64
N ARG A 41 -7.84 4.62 8.40
CA ARG A 41 -6.39 4.89 8.29
C ARG A 41 -5.66 4.59 9.58
N ALA A 42 -6.20 5.01 10.73
CA ALA A 42 -5.60 4.73 12.03
C ALA A 42 -5.50 3.22 12.32
N GLN A 43 -6.56 2.46 12.04
CA GLN A 43 -6.56 1.00 12.19
C GLN A 43 -5.61 0.31 11.19
N PHE A 44 -5.53 0.82 9.96
CA PHE A 44 -4.58 0.32 8.96
C PHE A 44 -3.13 0.51 9.39
N TRP A 45 -2.76 1.70 9.90
CA TRP A 45 -1.38 1.95 10.37
C TRP A 45 -1.00 1.11 11.58
N LYS A 46 -1.95 0.86 12.48
CA LYS A 46 -1.80 -0.11 13.58
C LYS A 46 -1.50 -1.51 13.06
N MET A 47 -2.23 -1.95 12.04
CA MET A 47 -2.00 -3.25 11.40
C MET A 47 -0.62 -3.32 10.73
N VAL A 48 -0.21 -2.28 10.00
CA VAL A 48 1.13 -2.19 9.41
C VAL A 48 2.22 -2.33 10.46
N ALA A 49 2.07 -1.69 11.63
CA ALA A 49 3.08 -1.70 12.69
C ALA A 49 3.33 -3.10 13.30
N ILE A 50 2.33 -4.00 13.26
CA ILE A 50 2.45 -5.38 13.75
C ILE A 50 2.77 -6.38 12.66
N MET A 51 2.63 -6.01 11.38
CA MET A 51 3.16 -6.83 10.31
C MET A 51 4.68 -6.77 10.45
N PRO A 52 5.38 -7.91 10.46
CA PRO A 52 6.83 -7.88 10.37
C PRO A 52 7.11 -7.11 9.09
N ALA A 53 7.64 -5.89 9.22
CA ALA A 53 8.22 -5.22 8.10
C ALA A 53 9.27 -6.21 7.63
N SER A 54 8.99 -6.93 6.55
CA SER A 54 10.03 -7.46 5.70
C SER A 54 10.69 -6.21 5.12
N LYS A 55 11.39 -5.44 5.97
CA LYS A 55 12.36 -4.45 5.56
C LYS A 55 13.26 -5.28 4.67
N PRO A 56 13.23 -5.09 3.36
CA PRO A 56 14.37 -5.51 2.59
C PRO A 56 15.51 -4.78 3.26
N SER A 57 16.54 -5.49 3.69
CA SER A 57 17.86 -4.89 3.64
C SER A 57 17.94 -4.33 2.22
N VAL A 58 17.89 -3.00 2.07
CA VAL A 58 18.11 -2.37 0.76
C VAL A 58 19.49 -2.86 0.38
N LEU A 59 19.51 -3.84 -0.53
CA LEU A 59 20.76 -4.42 -0.99
C LEU A 59 21.55 -3.28 -1.64
N GLU A 60 22.87 -3.30 -1.51
CA GLU A 60 23.77 -2.21 -1.93
C GLU A 60 23.62 -1.81 -3.41
N ASN A 61 22.92 -2.61 -4.22
CA ASN A 61 22.70 -2.46 -5.65
C ASN A 61 21.33 -1.85 -6.05
N ILE A 62 20.50 -1.39 -5.11
CA ILE A 62 19.24 -0.70 -5.44
C ILE A 62 19.35 0.77 -5.09
N GLU A 63 19.16 1.60 -6.09
CA GLU A 63 19.02 3.03 -5.92
C GLU A 63 17.54 3.43 -5.94
N ILE A 64 17.06 3.98 -4.84
CA ILE A 64 15.73 4.59 -4.75
C ILE A 64 15.92 6.10 -4.91
N ARG A 65 15.32 6.68 -5.95
CA ARG A 65 15.39 8.11 -6.23
C ARG A 65 13.99 8.72 -6.19
N ASP A 66 13.84 9.79 -5.43
CA ASP A 66 12.70 10.69 -5.59
C ASP A 66 12.95 11.56 -6.82
N SER A 67 12.20 11.30 -7.89
CA SER A 67 12.27 12.08 -9.11
C SER A 67 11.19 13.15 -9.12
N THR A 68 11.58 14.41 -8.89
CA THR A 68 10.84 15.56 -9.44
C THR A 68 11.41 15.84 -10.84
N LYS A 69 10.59 16.31 -11.78
CA LYS A 69 11.02 16.54 -13.18
C LYS A 69 12.31 17.36 -13.20
N LYS A 70 13.43 16.74 -13.58
CA LYS A 70 14.71 17.42 -13.81
C LYS A 70 14.90 17.60 -15.31
N GLU A 71 15.10 18.83 -15.74
CA GLU A 71 15.47 19.15 -17.12
C GLU A 71 17.00 19.03 -17.25
N GLY A 72 17.49 18.26 -18.23
CA GLY A 72 18.91 18.25 -18.62
C GLY A 72 19.77 17.03 -18.26
N GLU A 73 19.20 15.94 -17.75
CA GLU A 73 19.97 14.68 -17.58
C GLU A 73 20.00 13.85 -18.88
N GLU A 74 21.17 13.28 -19.19
CA GLU A 74 21.38 12.39 -20.32
C GLU A 74 20.49 11.16 -20.16
N GLN A 75 19.55 10.97 -21.09
CA GLN A 75 18.60 9.87 -20.99
C GLN A 75 19.29 8.57 -21.40
N PRO A 76 19.26 7.52 -20.56
CA PRO A 76 19.75 6.22 -20.97
C PRO A 76 18.96 5.72 -22.18
N ALA A 77 19.55 4.79 -22.92
CA ALA A 77 18.87 4.15 -24.04
C ALA A 77 17.50 3.61 -23.59
N PRO A 78 16.44 3.78 -24.42
CA PRO A 78 15.10 3.33 -24.06
C PRO A 78 15.08 1.83 -23.71
N GLY A 79 14.40 1.49 -22.63
CA GLY A 79 14.25 0.12 -22.14
C GLY A 79 12.88 -0.13 -21.51
N PRO A 80 12.56 -1.39 -21.17
CA PRO A 80 11.32 -1.71 -20.48
C PRO A 80 11.30 -1.06 -19.10
N ALA A 81 10.11 -0.63 -18.66
CA ALA A 81 9.87 -0.11 -17.32
C ALA A 81 8.45 -0.49 -16.87
N VAL A 82 8.27 -0.62 -15.56
CA VAL A 82 6.96 -0.83 -14.93
C VAL A 82 6.49 0.47 -14.31
N TYR A 83 5.25 0.85 -14.60
CA TYR A 83 4.55 1.90 -13.86
C TYR A 83 3.65 1.26 -12.81
N HIS A 84 4.01 1.45 -11.54
CA HIS A 84 3.35 0.84 -10.40
C HIS A 84 2.49 1.87 -9.65
N VAL A 85 1.28 1.45 -9.27
CA VAL A 85 0.33 2.23 -8.49
C VAL A 85 0.01 1.43 -7.23
N HIS A 86 0.32 1.97 -6.06
CA HIS A 86 0.14 1.24 -4.81
C HIS A 86 -1.35 0.95 -4.53
N GLY A 87 -1.61 -0.18 -3.88
CA GLY A 87 -2.95 -0.56 -3.43
C GLY A 87 -3.46 0.31 -2.27
N GLY A 88 -4.64 -0.03 -1.74
CA GLY A 88 -5.26 0.70 -0.63
C GLY A 88 -6.61 1.34 -0.96
N GLY A 89 -7.19 1.01 -2.12
CA GLY A 89 -8.55 1.40 -2.48
C GLY A 89 -8.77 2.91 -2.59
N LEU A 90 -7.71 3.66 -2.96
CA LEU A 90 -7.67 5.13 -2.97
C LEU A 90 -7.77 5.80 -1.60
N ILE A 91 -7.82 5.06 -0.49
CA ILE A 91 -8.02 5.60 0.85
C ILE A 91 -6.76 5.42 1.73
N LEU A 92 -5.96 4.40 1.44
CA LEU A 92 -4.86 3.91 2.26
C LEU A 92 -3.57 3.77 1.43
N GLY A 93 -2.44 3.59 2.12
CA GLY A 93 -1.16 3.26 1.50
C GLY A 93 -0.27 4.48 1.24
N ASN A 94 1.00 4.19 0.95
CA ASN A 94 2.01 5.12 0.46
C ASN A 94 3.12 4.32 -0.23
N ILE A 95 4.11 5.02 -0.78
CA ILE A 95 5.24 4.39 -1.47
C ILE A 95 6.11 3.52 -0.55
N ASP A 96 6.29 3.91 0.71
CA ASP A 96 7.12 3.14 1.68
C ASP A 96 6.57 1.74 1.90
N LEU A 97 5.24 1.63 1.99
CA LEU A 97 4.55 0.35 2.13
C LEU A 97 4.69 -0.54 0.90
N SER A 98 4.85 0.06 -0.27
CA SER A 98 5.02 -0.68 -1.53
C SER A 98 6.46 -0.99 -1.87
N ALA A 99 7.44 -0.33 -1.24
CA ALA A 99 8.85 -0.51 -1.55
C ALA A 99 9.32 -1.97 -1.42
N PRO A 100 8.96 -2.75 -0.37
CA PRO A 100 9.44 -4.12 -0.25
C PRO A 100 9.08 -5.08 -1.40
N PRO A 101 7.81 -5.19 -1.84
CA PRO A 101 7.47 -6.01 -3.00
C PRO A 101 8.06 -5.46 -4.30
N VAL A 102 8.10 -4.14 -4.48
CA VAL A 102 8.69 -3.49 -5.67
C VAL A 102 10.19 -3.80 -5.78
N ILE A 103 10.94 -3.70 -4.68
CA ILE A 103 12.35 -4.05 -4.61
C ILE A 103 12.58 -5.51 -5.04
N ARG A 104 11.75 -6.43 -4.56
CA ARG A 104 11.85 -7.85 -4.94
C ARG A 104 11.60 -8.05 -6.44
N GLU A 105 10.67 -7.30 -7.02
CA GLU A 105 10.37 -7.34 -8.45
C GLU A 105 11.53 -6.79 -9.29
N VAL A 106 12.11 -5.66 -8.90
CA VAL A 106 13.30 -5.10 -9.55
C VAL A 106 14.47 -6.08 -9.48
N LEU A 107 14.72 -6.69 -8.32
CA LEU A 107 15.79 -7.68 -8.16
C LEU A 107 15.58 -8.93 -9.01
N ALA A 108 14.33 -9.40 -9.12
CA ALA A 108 14.01 -10.61 -9.86
C ALA A 108 14.04 -10.40 -11.38
N THR A 109 13.75 -9.19 -11.85
CA THR A 109 13.53 -8.91 -13.29
C THR A 109 14.58 -8.01 -13.90
N SER A 110 15.32 -7.25 -13.09
CA SER A 110 16.17 -6.13 -13.51
C SER A 110 15.42 -5.04 -14.31
N VAL A 111 14.09 -5.02 -14.23
CA VAL A 111 13.26 -3.99 -14.86
C VAL A 111 13.05 -2.85 -13.87
N PRO A 112 13.34 -1.58 -14.25
CA PRO A 112 13.08 -0.44 -13.39
C PRO A 112 11.58 -0.25 -13.15
N VAL A 113 11.21 0.09 -11.91
CA VAL A 113 9.83 0.33 -11.49
C VAL A 113 9.68 1.79 -11.04
N LEU A 114 8.80 2.54 -11.70
CA LEU A 114 8.35 3.86 -11.27
C LEU A 114 7.07 3.70 -10.45
N THR A 115 7.12 4.02 -9.15
CA THR A 115 5.93 4.00 -8.30
C THR A 115 5.38 5.41 -8.11
N ALA A 116 4.08 5.59 -8.29
CA ALA A 116 3.41 6.87 -8.06
C ALA A 116 2.85 6.99 -6.64
N ASP A 117 3.24 8.07 -5.94
CA ASP A 117 2.57 8.51 -4.71
C ASP A 117 1.40 9.43 -5.07
N TYR A 118 0.22 8.84 -5.25
CA TYR A 118 -0.95 9.56 -5.73
C TYR A 118 -1.78 10.12 -4.57
N SER A 119 -2.54 11.18 -4.84
CA SER A 119 -3.42 11.78 -3.83
C SER A 119 -4.55 10.82 -3.45
N LEU A 120 -4.84 10.71 -2.15
CA LEU A 120 -5.88 9.85 -1.62
C LEU A 120 -7.24 10.56 -1.53
N ALA A 121 -8.29 9.75 -1.55
CA ALA A 121 -9.64 10.13 -1.19
C ALA A 121 -9.81 10.07 0.34
N PRO A 122 -10.72 10.89 0.90
CA PRO A 122 -11.68 11.77 0.22
C PRO A 122 -11.10 13.13 -0.18
N GLU A 123 -9.88 13.46 0.21
CA GLU A 123 -9.27 14.79 0.01
C GLU A 123 -9.17 15.14 -1.48
N LYS A 124 -8.82 14.16 -2.31
CA LYS A 124 -8.86 14.27 -3.77
C LYS A 124 -9.60 13.06 -4.34
N PRO A 125 -10.93 13.15 -4.55
CA PRO A 125 -11.69 12.03 -5.09
C PRO A 125 -11.22 11.69 -6.51
N PRO A 126 -11.33 10.42 -6.93
CA PRO A 126 -11.03 10.05 -8.30
C PRO A 126 -11.87 10.89 -9.27
N SER A 127 -11.29 11.24 -10.42
CA SER A 127 -12.03 11.92 -11.47
C SER A 127 -13.26 11.08 -11.82
N ASN A 128 -14.45 11.64 -11.60
CA ASN A 128 -15.69 10.94 -11.89
C ASN A 128 -15.75 10.72 -13.42
N PRO A 129 -15.71 9.47 -13.92
CA PRO A 129 -15.71 9.21 -15.36
C PRO A 129 -17.00 9.70 -16.05
N GLY A 130 -18.04 10.06 -15.28
CA GLY A 130 -19.29 10.64 -15.76
C GLY A 130 -19.25 12.15 -16.10
N LYS A 131 -18.17 12.87 -15.80
CA LYS A 131 -17.96 14.24 -16.33
C LYS A 131 -16.93 14.19 -17.44
N ARG A 132 -17.39 13.79 -18.64
CA ARG A 132 -16.68 14.17 -19.87
C ARG A 132 -16.69 15.69 -19.92
N ARG A 133 -15.51 16.31 -20.06
CA ARG A 133 -15.38 17.70 -20.47
C ARG A 133 -15.86 17.85 -21.91
#